data_AF-A0A1F1EA12-F1
#
_entry.id   AF-A0A1F1EA12-F1
#
_cell.length_a   1.000
_cell.length_b   1.000
_cell.length_c   1.000
_cell.angle_alpha   90.00
_cell.angle_beta   90.00
_cell.angle_gamma   90.00
#
_symmetry.space_group_name_H-M   'P 1'
#
loop_
_entity.id
_entity.type
_entity.pdbx_description
1 polymer ?
#
loop_
_entity_poly.entity_id
_entity_poly.type
_entity_poly.pdbx_seq_one_letter_code
_entity_poly.pdbx_strand_id
1 'polypeptide(L)'
;MSPERNRTLRGPLLLRTEGEQTSTYDQRLLESGADHEWQHADPWRVLRIQGEFVSGFDALAKLPKAVTVFGSARLGEGTPEYDLGVRVGKALTNAQYAVITGGGPGLMEAANRGAYEEKGLSVGLGIELPHEQGLNEYVDLGLNFRYFFARKTMFLKYSQAFICLPGGMGTMDEFFEVACMVQTGKVTNYPIVLMGTEYWSGLLEWMKSTMAARGLISASDMDLFLLTDDVDEAVAHIVNSHKVMSDKRIRDER
;
A
#
# COMPACT_ATOMS: atom_id res chain seq x y z
N MET A 1 -31.48 -54.69 -14.37
CA MET A 1 -31.46 -53.81 -13.17
C MET A 1 -32.16 -52.52 -13.54
N SER A 2 -33.31 -52.21 -12.91
CA SER A 2 -34.15 -51.06 -13.27
C SER A 2 -33.39 -49.73 -13.07
N PRO A 3 -33.48 -48.76 -14.01
CA PRO A 3 -32.94 -47.40 -13.85
C PRO A 3 -33.55 -46.60 -12.69
N GLU A 4 -34.64 -47.08 -12.09
CA GLU A 4 -35.47 -46.40 -11.08
C GLU A 4 -34.98 -46.57 -9.63
N ARG A 5 -33.69 -46.82 -9.38
CA ARG A 5 -33.19 -46.74 -7.98
C ARG A 5 -33.13 -45.28 -7.56
N ASN A 6 -33.98 -44.90 -6.60
CA ASN A 6 -34.10 -43.56 -5.98
C ASN A 6 -32.82 -42.73 -6.09
N ARG A 7 -32.86 -41.73 -6.98
CA ARG A 7 -31.77 -40.77 -7.21
C ARG A 7 -32.15 -39.47 -6.52
N THR A 8 -31.26 -38.95 -5.68
CA THR A 8 -31.50 -37.70 -4.96
C THR A 8 -30.42 -36.70 -5.36
N LEU A 9 -30.85 -35.49 -5.73
CA LEU A 9 -29.95 -34.36 -5.96
C LEU A 9 -29.55 -33.75 -4.61
N ARG A 10 -28.25 -33.59 -4.37
CA ARG A 10 -27.68 -32.92 -3.18
C ARG A 10 -26.67 -31.88 -3.64
N GLY A 11 -27.10 -30.62 -3.74
CA GLY A 11 -26.29 -29.57 -4.38
C GLY A 11 -25.96 -29.96 -5.83
N PRO A 12 -24.68 -29.89 -6.27
CA PRO A 12 -24.29 -30.30 -7.62
C PRO A 12 -24.17 -31.82 -7.82
N LEU A 13 -24.40 -32.65 -6.78
CA LEU A 13 -24.20 -34.10 -6.83
C LEU A 13 -25.51 -34.85 -7.06
N LEU A 14 -25.48 -35.85 -7.95
CA LEU A 14 -26.57 -36.80 -8.16
C LEU A 14 -26.20 -38.14 -7.53
N LEU A 15 -26.81 -38.44 -6.38
CA LEU A 15 -26.44 -39.59 -5.56
C LEU A 15 -27.53 -40.67 -5.64
N ARG A 16 -27.11 -41.93 -5.49
CA ARG A 16 -28.01 -43.08 -5.27
C ARG A 16 -27.90 -43.47 -3.80
N THR A 17 -28.82 -43.01 -2.98
CA THR A 17 -28.81 -43.23 -1.52
C THR A 17 -30.22 -43.56 -1.02
N GLU A 18 -30.32 -44.43 -0.01
CA GLU A 18 -31.55 -44.65 0.75
C GLU A 18 -31.63 -43.58 1.86
N GLY A 19 -32.43 -42.53 1.65
CA GLY A 19 -32.70 -41.52 2.67
C GLY A 19 -33.11 -40.16 2.09
N GLU A 20 -34.26 -39.65 2.55
CA GLU A 20 -34.73 -38.29 2.27
C GLU A 20 -33.86 -37.26 3.02
N GLN A 21 -33.44 -36.19 2.35
CA GLN A 21 -32.86 -35.04 3.05
C GLN A 21 -33.99 -34.28 3.74
N THR A 22 -33.92 -34.17 5.06
CA THR A 22 -34.93 -33.49 5.88
C THR A 22 -34.82 -31.97 5.87
N SER A 23 -33.72 -31.40 5.38
CA SER A 23 -33.48 -29.96 5.23
C SER A 23 -32.53 -29.63 4.10
N THR A 24 -32.64 -28.43 3.52
CA THR A 24 -31.74 -27.93 2.48
C THR A 24 -30.40 -27.46 3.09
N TYR A 25 -29.37 -27.28 2.26
CA TYR A 25 -28.10 -26.71 2.71
C TYR A 25 -28.25 -25.25 3.16
N ASP A 26 -29.06 -24.46 2.43
CA ASP A 26 -29.36 -23.07 2.80
C ASP A 26 -30.12 -23.00 4.12
N GLN A 27 -31.11 -23.88 4.34
CA GLN A 27 -31.84 -23.94 5.60
C GLN A 27 -30.89 -24.20 6.78
N ARG A 28 -29.96 -25.16 6.63
CA ARG A 28 -28.96 -25.44 7.67
C ARG A 28 -28.01 -24.27 7.91
N LEU A 29 -27.58 -23.56 6.87
CA LEU A 29 -26.70 -22.40 6.99
C LEU A 29 -27.39 -21.19 7.66
N LEU A 30 -28.65 -20.94 7.28
CA LEU A 30 -29.40 -19.76 7.70
C LEU A 30 -30.09 -19.93 9.06
N GLU A 31 -30.44 -21.16 9.47
CA GLU A 31 -31.12 -21.47 10.74
C GLU A 31 -30.17 -21.97 11.84
N SER A 32 -28.92 -22.30 11.52
CA SER A 32 -27.93 -22.67 12.54
C SER A 32 -27.55 -21.46 13.40
N GLY A 33 -27.58 -21.61 14.72
CA GLY A 33 -27.02 -20.62 15.65
C GLY A 33 -25.51 -20.45 15.44
N ALA A 34 -25.00 -19.24 15.66
CA ALA A 34 -23.59 -18.93 15.45
C ALA A 34 -22.73 -19.33 16.67
N ASP A 35 -21.90 -20.36 16.51
CA ASP A 35 -20.65 -20.45 17.26
C ASP A 35 -19.71 -19.37 16.69
N HIS A 36 -19.01 -18.61 17.54
CA HIS A 36 -18.15 -17.50 17.12
C HIS A 36 -16.65 -17.80 17.28
N GLU A 37 -16.28 -18.92 17.92
CA GLU A 37 -14.88 -19.25 18.22
C GLU A 37 -14.01 -19.35 16.95
N TRP A 38 -14.59 -19.89 15.86
CA TRP A 38 -13.88 -20.03 14.59
C TRP A 38 -13.45 -18.70 13.97
N GLN A 39 -14.12 -17.59 14.30
CA GLN A 39 -13.75 -16.26 13.76
C GLN A 39 -12.38 -15.76 14.28
N HIS A 40 -11.92 -16.31 15.40
CA HIS A 40 -10.63 -15.99 16.00
C HIS A 40 -9.55 -17.03 15.70
N ALA A 41 -9.91 -18.15 15.06
CA ALA A 41 -8.98 -19.21 14.70
C ALA A 41 -8.19 -18.88 13.43
N ASP A 42 -6.97 -19.42 13.33
CA ASP A 42 -6.07 -19.19 12.19
C ASP A 42 -6.64 -19.58 10.83
N PRO A 43 -7.42 -20.67 10.67
CA PRO A 43 -8.05 -20.98 9.39
C PRO A 43 -8.95 -19.86 8.86
N TRP A 44 -9.72 -19.20 9.74
CA TRP A 44 -10.54 -18.07 9.34
C TRP A 44 -9.70 -16.82 9.06
N ARG A 45 -8.63 -16.59 9.83
CA ARG A 45 -7.68 -15.50 9.56
C ARG A 45 -7.06 -15.62 8.17
N VAL A 46 -6.69 -16.83 7.73
CA VAL A 46 -6.17 -17.06 6.36
C VAL A 46 -7.18 -16.60 5.31
N LEU A 47 -8.46 -16.96 5.47
CA LEU A 47 -9.52 -16.53 4.54
C LEU A 47 -9.75 -15.01 4.58
N ARG A 48 -9.68 -14.37 5.75
CA ARG A 48 -9.76 -12.91 5.86
C ARG A 48 -8.58 -12.21 5.20
N ILE A 49 -7.37 -12.72 5.40
CA ILE A 49 -6.15 -12.21 4.76
C ILE A 49 -6.26 -12.32 3.24
N GLN A 50 -6.70 -13.48 2.74
CA GLN A 50 -6.96 -13.67 1.31
C GLN A 50 -7.99 -12.65 0.79
N GLY A 51 -9.07 -12.42 1.55
CA GLY A 51 -10.08 -11.41 1.24
C GLY A 51 -9.49 -10.00 1.10
N GLU A 52 -8.59 -9.59 1.99
CA GLU A 52 -7.94 -8.27 1.89
C GLU A 52 -7.05 -8.14 0.64
N PHE A 53 -6.33 -9.20 0.27
CA PHE A 53 -5.57 -9.20 -0.98
C PHE A 53 -6.47 -9.11 -2.21
N VAL A 54 -7.58 -9.83 -2.23
CA VAL A 54 -8.55 -9.78 -3.33
C VAL A 54 -9.14 -8.37 -3.46
N SER A 55 -9.65 -7.80 -2.36
CA SER A 55 -10.23 -6.45 -2.36
C SER A 55 -9.21 -5.38 -2.74
N GLY A 56 -7.99 -5.47 -2.19
CA GLY A 56 -6.90 -4.55 -2.52
C GLY A 56 -6.47 -4.64 -3.98
N PHE A 57 -6.40 -5.85 -4.53
CA PHE A 57 -6.02 -6.03 -5.92
C PHE A 57 -7.10 -5.57 -6.90
N ASP A 58 -8.36 -5.82 -6.60
CA ASP A 58 -9.47 -5.41 -7.46
C ASP A 58 -9.63 -3.88 -7.49
N ALA A 59 -9.62 -3.24 -6.32
CA ALA A 59 -9.78 -1.78 -6.20
C ALA A 59 -8.65 -1.00 -6.89
N LEU A 60 -7.41 -1.50 -6.83
CA LEU A 60 -6.23 -0.83 -7.37
C LEU A 60 -5.86 -1.31 -8.79
N ALA A 61 -6.63 -2.23 -9.38
CA ALA A 61 -6.30 -2.86 -10.67
C ALA A 61 -6.13 -1.87 -11.83
N LYS A 62 -6.83 -0.73 -11.79
CA LYS A 62 -6.84 0.31 -12.84
C LYS A 62 -6.06 1.56 -12.45
N LEU A 63 -5.25 1.48 -11.39
CA LEU A 63 -4.47 2.63 -10.95
C LEU A 63 -3.48 3.04 -12.06
N PRO A 64 -3.40 4.34 -12.42
CA PRO A 64 -2.34 4.82 -13.31
C PRO A 64 -0.97 4.70 -12.63
N LYS A 65 0.08 5.21 -13.29
CA LYS A 65 1.37 5.38 -12.62
C LYS A 65 1.19 6.19 -11.32
N ALA A 66 1.85 5.77 -10.25
CA ALA A 66 1.63 6.30 -8.93
C ALA A 66 2.92 6.36 -8.12
N VAL A 67 2.97 7.32 -7.20
CA VAL A 67 4.05 7.49 -6.23
C VAL A 67 3.45 7.38 -4.84
N THR A 68 4.07 6.60 -3.97
CA THR A 68 3.67 6.56 -2.57
C THR A 68 4.45 7.61 -1.77
N VAL A 69 3.72 8.37 -0.95
CA VAL A 69 4.29 9.38 -0.06
C VAL A 69 4.06 8.95 1.39
N PHE A 70 5.14 8.88 2.15
CA PHE A 70 5.12 8.63 3.60
C PHE A 70 5.60 9.85 4.37
N GLY A 71 5.16 9.97 5.62
CA GLY A 71 5.61 11.01 6.53
C GLY A 71 4.94 10.88 7.88
N SER A 72 5.26 11.81 8.78
CA SER A 72 4.72 11.84 10.13
C SER A 72 3.20 12.00 10.14
N ALA A 73 2.50 11.17 10.92
CA ALA A 73 1.08 11.37 11.24
C ALA A 73 0.83 12.53 12.24
N ARG A 74 1.90 13.13 12.79
CA ARG A 74 1.82 14.10 13.91
C ARG A 74 2.09 15.54 13.50
N LEU A 75 2.74 15.76 12.36
CA LEU A 75 3.03 17.10 11.85
C LEU A 75 1.87 17.54 10.98
N GLY A 76 1.06 18.48 11.47
CA GLY A 76 -0.15 18.97 10.83
C GLY A 76 0.03 20.34 10.18
N GLU A 77 -1.09 20.95 9.78
CA GLU A 77 -1.11 22.29 9.19
C GLU A 77 -0.33 23.32 10.03
N GLY A 78 0.40 24.20 9.34
CA GLY A 78 1.21 25.25 9.96
C GLY A 78 2.66 24.84 10.28
N THR A 79 3.06 23.58 10.05
CA THR A 79 4.49 23.21 10.05
C THR A 79 5.08 23.28 8.64
N PRO A 80 6.38 23.61 8.50
CA PRO A 80 7.05 23.63 7.19
C PRO A 80 6.99 22.29 6.45
N GLU A 81 6.99 21.17 7.19
CA GLU A 81 6.90 19.82 6.63
C GLU A 81 5.53 19.53 6.04
N TYR A 82 4.45 20.07 6.62
CA TYR A 82 3.11 19.93 6.07
C TYR A 82 3.00 20.69 4.74
N ASP A 83 3.47 21.94 4.68
CA ASP A 83 3.51 22.71 3.44
C ASP A 83 4.37 22.01 2.37
N LEU A 84 5.50 21.42 2.77
CA LEU A 84 6.32 20.58 1.92
C LEU A 84 5.52 19.38 1.37
N GLY A 85 4.78 18.66 2.21
CA GLY A 85 3.92 17.55 1.79
C GLY A 85 2.84 17.96 0.78
N VAL A 86 2.20 19.11 1.00
CA VAL A 86 1.22 19.67 0.04
C VAL A 86 1.90 19.95 -1.30
N ARG A 87 3.05 20.64 -1.31
CA ARG A 87 3.79 20.91 -2.56
C ARG A 87 4.18 19.63 -3.29
N VAL A 88 4.62 18.60 -2.57
CA VAL A 88 4.93 17.28 -3.14
C VAL A 88 3.70 16.66 -3.82
N GLY A 89 2.55 16.65 -3.14
CA GLY A 89 1.30 16.13 -3.72
C GLY A 89 0.90 16.85 -5.02
N LYS A 90 1.04 18.18 -5.04
CA LYS A 90 0.78 19.01 -6.23
C LYS A 90 1.73 18.69 -7.37
N ALA A 91 3.03 18.67 -7.10
CA ALA A 91 4.06 18.44 -8.10
C ALA A 91 3.95 17.04 -8.74
N LEU A 92 3.67 16.00 -7.93
CA LEU A 92 3.43 14.64 -8.43
C LEU A 92 2.21 14.58 -9.36
N THR A 93 1.12 15.25 -8.98
CA THR A 93 -0.10 15.31 -9.79
C THR A 93 0.15 16.03 -11.12
N ASN A 94 0.88 17.14 -11.09
CA ASN A 94 1.27 17.87 -12.30
C ASN A 94 2.19 17.03 -13.22
N ALA A 95 2.96 16.10 -12.65
CA ALA A 95 3.73 15.10 -13.40
C ALA A 95 2.92 13.84 -13.80
N GLN A 96 1.58 13.91 -13.66
CA GLN A 96 0.61 12.87 -14.00
C GLN A 96 0.73 11.58 -13.18
N TYR A 97 1.18 11.66 -11.93
CA TYR A 97 1.15 10.53 -11.00
C TYR A 97 -0.08 10.59 -10.11
N ALA A 98 -0.69 9.44 -9.86
CA ALA A 98 -1.54 9.29 -8.68
C ALA A 98 -0.67 9.34 -7.42
N VAL A 99 -1.23 9.88 -6.34
CA VAL A 99 -0.56 9.97 -5.04
C VAL A 99 -1.17 8.95 -4.10
N ILE A 100 -0.36 8.02 -3.61
CA ILE A 100 -0.78 7.02 -2.64
C ILE A 100 -0.19 7.39 -1.29
N THR A 101 -0.99 7.36 -0.23
CA THR A 101 -0.51 7.57 1.14
C THR A 101 -1.09 6.52 2.06
N GLY A 102 -0.72 6.58 3.35
CA GLY A 102 -1.38 5.82 4.38
C GLY A 102 -2.78 6.29 4.74
N GLY A 103 -3.27 7.39 4.15
CA GLY A 103 -4.61 7.93 4.35
C GLY A 103 -4.86 8.56 5.73
N GLY A 104 -3.89 8.55 6.64
CA GLY A 104 -4.02 9.16 7.97
C GLY A 104 -3.81 10.67 7.97
N PRO A 105 -3.75 11.29 9.16
CA PRO A 105 -3.52 12.73 9.33
C PRO A 105 -2.06 13.13 9.05
N GLY A 106 -1.77 14.42 9.23
CA GLY A 106 -0.43 14.97 9.18
C GLY A 106 0.15 14.99 7.76
N LEU A 107 1.38 14.51 7.58
CA LEU A 107 2.05 14.60 6.27
C LEU A 107 1.46 13.68 5.21
N MET A 108 0.73 12.62 5.61
CA MET A 108 -0.06 11.81 4.68
C MET A 108 -1.22 12.62 4.10
N GLU A 109 -1.96 13.31 4.97
CA GLU A 109 -3.01 14.24 4.58
C GLU A 109 -2.47 15.37 3.72
N ALA A 110 -1.33 15.96 4.06
CA ALA A 110 -0.69 17.01 3.28
C ALA A 110 -0.49 16.58 1.81
N ALA A 111 0.06 15.39 1.59
CA ALA A 111 0.28 14.85 0.25
C ALA A 111 -1.04 14.54 -0.48
N ASN A 112 -2.04 13.98 0.22
CA ASN A 112 -3.37 13.75 -0.35
C ASN A 112 -4.05 15.06 -0.75
N ARG A 113 -3.99 16.08 0.12
CA ARG A 113 -4.53 17.41 -0.12
C ARG A 113 -3.90 18.06 -1.35
N GLY A 114 -2.57 18.01 -1.46
CA GLY A 114 -1.88 18.54 -2.63
C GLY A 114 -2.35 17.88 -3.93
N ALA A 115 -2.54 16.56 -3.92
CA ALA A 115 -3.05 15.85 -5.09
C ALA A 115 -4.51 16.19 -5.42
N TYR A 116 -5.36 16.24 -4.39
CA TYR A 116 -6.77 16.58 -4.51
C TYR A 116 -6.99 18.01 -5.05
N GLU A 117 -6.24 18.99 -4.54
CA GLU A 117 -6.33 20.39 -4.99
C GLU A 117 -5.96 20.57 -6.48
N GLU A 118 -5.02 19.76 -6.99
CA GLU A 118 -4.64 19.73 -8.42
C GLU A 118 -5.52 18.77 -9.26
N LYS A 119 -6.61 18.25 -8.68
CA LYS A 119 -7.55 17.32 -9.33
C LYS A 119 -6.89 16.03 -9.83
N GLY A 120 -5.83 15.61 -9.14
CA GLY A 120 -5.18 14.32 -9.31
C GLY A 120 -5.93 13.21 -8.59
N LEU A 121 -5.53 11.96 -8.83
CA LEU A 121 -6.06 10.82 -8.09
C LEU A 121 -5.34 10.68 -6.75
N SER A 122 -6.07 10.96 -5.66
CA SER A 122 -5.58 10.82 -4.29
C SER A 122 -6.04 9.49 -3.66
N VAL A 123 -5.11 8.62 -3.29
CA VAL A 123 -5.37 7.29 -2.73
C VAL A 123 -4.94 7.24 -1.27
N GLY A 124 -5.81 6.69 -0.42
CA GLY A 124 -5.53 6.45 1.00
C GLY A 124 -5.66 4.99 1.34
N LEU A 125 -4.54 4.35 1.68
CA LEU A 125 -4.51 2.98 2.18
C LEU A 125 -4.41 3.02 3.70
N GLY A 126 -5.55 3.05 4.39
CA GLY A 126 -5.67 3.07 5.84
C GLY A 126 -5.32 1.74 6.50
N ILE A 127 -5.15 1.79 7.83
CA ILE A 127 -4.94 0.62 8.67
C ILE A 127 -5.81 0.75 9.92
N GLU A 128 -6.46 -0.34 10.32
CA GLU A 128 -7.22 -0.40 11.57
C GLU A 128 -6.30 -0.23 12.78
N LEU A 129 -6.50 0.86 13.52
CA LEU A 129 -5.77 1.17 14.75
C LEU A 129 -6.75 1.47 15.88
N PRO A 130 -6.38 1.22 17.16
CA PRO A 130 -7.29 1.41 18.29
C PRO A 130 -7.76 2.86 18.50
N HIS A 131 -7.00 3.85 18.01
CA HIS A 131 -7.20 5.26 18.33
C HIS A 131 -7.11 6.23 17.14
N GLU A 132 -6.60 5.79 15.98
CA GLU A 132 -6.43 6.65 14.80
C GLU A 132 -7.69 6.54 13.94
N GLN A 133 -8.47 7.63 13.87
CA GLN A 133 -9.81 7.62 13.30
C GLN A 133 -9.82 8.07 11.84
N GLY A 134 -10.02 7.11 10.95
CA GLY A 134 -10.50 7.33 9.59
C GLY A 134 -9.44 7.71 8.55
N LEU A 135 -9.88 7.71 7.29
CA LEU A 135 -9.13 8.30 6.20
C LEU A 135 -9.35 9.82 6.20
N ASN A 136 -8.34 10.59 5.86
CA ASN A 136 -8.44 12.05 5.74
C ASN A 136 -9.42 12.47 4.63
N GLU A 137 -9.89 13.72 4.68
CA GLU A 137 -10.94 14.24 3.81
C GLU A 137 -10.53 14.38 2.34
N TYR A 138 -9.23 14.32 2.03
CA TYR A 138 -8.67 14.50 0.69
C TYR A 138 -8.40 13.18 -0.04
N VAL A 139 -8.89 12.05 0.49
CA VAL A 139 -8.78 10.73 -0.15
C VAL A 139 -9.96 10.50 -1.10
N ASP A 140 -9.68 10.31 -2.39
CA ASP A 140 -10.70 9.95 -3.40
C ASP A 140 -10.95 8.45 -3.45
N LEU A 141 -9.88 7.65 -3.37
CA LEU A 141 -9.92 6.19 -3.36
C LEU A 141 -9.36 5.66 -2.04
N GLY A 142 -10.26 5.22 -1.17
CA GLY A 142 -9.93 4.73 0.16
C GLY A 142 -10.04 3.22 0.30
N LEU A 143 -9.03 2.58 0.89
CA LEU A 143 -9.13 1.22 1.44
C LEU A 143 -8.71 1.24 2.90
N ASN A 144 -9.39 0.48 3.76
CA ASN A 144 -8.98 0.31 5.15
C ASN A 144 -8.62 -1.15 5.40
N PHE A 145 -7.34 -1.40 5.67
CA PHE A 145 -6.83 -2.75 5.92
C PHE A 145 -6.86 -3.07 7.41
N ARG A 146 -6.95 -4.35 7.75
CA ARG A 146 -6.69 -4.85 9.11
C ARG A 146 -5.28 -5.39 9.24
N TYR A 147 -4.73 -5.97 8.18
CA TYR A 147 -3.42 -6.60 8.21
C TYR A 147 -2.33 -5.71 7.59
N PHE A 148 -1.34 -5.33 8.40
CA PHE A 148 -0.21 -4.48 8.00
C PHE A 148 0.50 -4.96 6.73
N PHE A 149 0.80 -6.27 6.64
CA PHE A 149 1.54 -6.82 5.51
C PHE A 149 0.75 -6.81 4.19
N ALA A 150 -0.60 -6.91 4.27
CA ALA A 150 -1.44 -6.80 3.08
C ALA A 150 -1.38 -5.37 2.54
N ARG A 151 -1.50 -4.37 3.42
CA ARG A 151 -1.34 -2.95 3.10
C ARG A 151 0.04 -2.63 2.50
N LYS A 152 1.13 -3.10 3.14
CA LYS A 152 2.51 -2.94 2.65
C LYS A 152 2.70 -3.45 1.23
N THR A 153 2.13 -4.61 0.94
CA THR A 153 2.14 -5.18 -0.41
C THR A 153 1.48 -4.25 -1.44
N MET A 154 0.41 -3.55 -1.07
CA MET A 154 -0.27 -2.63 -1.98
C MET A 154 0.58 -1.40 -2.31
N PHE A 155 1.32 -0.84 -1.34
CA PHE A 155 2.26 0.26 -1.60
C PHE A 155 3.31 -0.14 -2.64
N LEU A 156 3.96 -1.28 -2.45
CA LEU A 156 5.00 -1.78 -3.35
C LEU A 156 4.47 -2.17 -4.73
N LYS A 157 3.30 -2.80 -4.81
CA LYS A 157 2.75 -3.31 -6.07
C LYS A 157 2.19 -2.20 -6.95
N TYR A 158 1.56 -1.19 -6.36
CA TYR A 158 0.78 -0.19 -7.09
C TYR A 158 1.46 1.16 -7.27
N SER A 159 2.60 1.41 -6.61
CA SER A 159 3.46 2.55 -6.92
C SER A 159 4.75 2.13 -7.63
N GLN A 160 5.47 3.12 -8.16
CA GLN A 160 6.72 2.92 -8.89
C GLN A 160 7.87 3.73 -8.30
N ALA A 161 7.58 4.59 -7.33
CA ALA A 161 8.55 5.42 -6.63
C ALA A 161 8.02 5.77 -5.23
N PHE A 162 8.93 6.05 -4.31
CA PHE A 162 8.62 6.51 -2.96
C PHE A 162 9.18 7.90 -2.70
N ILE A 163 8.40 8.73 -2.00
CA ILE A 163 8.88 9.96 -1.36
C ILE A 163 8.65 9.83 0.15
N CYS A 164 9.71 9.95 0.93
CA CYS A 164 9.66 9.95 2.39
C CYS A 164 9.88 11.38 2.91
N LEU A 165 8.81 11.98 3.42
CA LEU A 165 8.84 13.20 4.22
C LEU A 165 9.32 12.87 5.65
N PRO A 166 9.72 13.87 6.46
CA PRO A 166 10.11 13.65 7.86
C PRO A 166 9.06 12.88 8.66
N GLY A 167 9.51 11.87 9.41
CA GLY A 167 8.62 10.81 9.88
C GLY A 167 8.91 10.26 11.27
N GLY A 168 8.16 9.22 11.62
CA GLY A 168 8.37 8.44 12.84
C GLY A 168 8.70 6.99 12.53
N MET A 169 8.41 6.10 13.47
CA MET A 169 8.67 4.66 13.32
C MET A 169 7.98 4.04 12.10
N GLY A 170 6.73 4.43 11.81
CA GLY A 170 6.01 3.92 10.64
C GLY A 170 6.68 4.34 9.32
N THR A 171 7.18 5.57 9.23
CA THR A 171 7.94 6.04 8.07
C THR A 171 9.27 5.30 7.92
N MET A 172 9.95 5.03 9.04
CA MET A 172 11.21 4.28 9.04
C MET A 172 11.02 2.81 8.65
N ASP A 173 9.94 2.18 9.10
CA ASP A 173 9.56 0.82 8.70
C ASP A 173 9.42 0.72 7.18
N GLU A 174 8.65 1.60 6.57
CA GLU A 174 8.44 1.60 5.11
C GLU A 174 9.72 1.98 4.34
N PHE A 175 10.51 2.93 4.85
CA PHE A 175 11.79 3.31 4.25
C PHE A 175 12.75 2.11 4.16
N PHE A 176 12.97 1.40 5.26
CA PHE A 176 13.89 0.26 5.27
C PHE A 176 13.33 -0.96 4.53
N GLU A 177 12.01 -1.15 4.52
CA GLU A 177 11.40 -2.21 3.72
C GLU A 177 11.69 -2.00 2.22
N VAL A 178 11.48 -0.79 1.70
CA VAL A 178 11.73 -0.52 0.28
C VAL A 178 13.20 -0.51 -0.06
N ALA A 179 14.05 0.06 0.80
CA ALA A 179 15.50 -0.02 0.63
C ALA A 179 15.96 -1.47 0.47
N CYS A 180 15.47 -2.39 1.31
CA CYS A 180 15.77 -3.81 1.23
C CYS A 180 15.21 -4.46 -0.06
N MET A 181 13.99 -4.12 -0.46
CA MET A 181 13.37 -4.64 -1.69
C MET A 181 14.14 -4.23 -2.96
N VAL A 182 14.66 -3.00 -2.99
CA VAL A 182 15.46 -2.49 -4.11
C VAL A 182 16.87 -3.08 -4.07
N GLN A 183 17.53 -3.10 -2.90
CA GLN A 183 18.86 -3.69 -2.71
C GLN A 183 18.90 -5.17 -3.13
N THR A 184 17.84 -5.92 -2.84
CA THR A 184 17.76 -7.35 -3.18
C THR A 184 17.23 -7.62 -4.59
N GLY A 185 16.93 -6.57 -5.38
CA GLY A 185 16.40 -6.68 -6.74
C GLY A 185 14.99 -7.27 -6.83
N LYS A 186 14.25 -7.33 -5.72
CA LYS A 186 12.84 -7.75 -5.70
C LYS A 186 11.93 -6.73 -6.37
N VAL A 187 12.32 -5.47 -6.30
CA VAL A 187 11.77 -4.38 -7.10
C VAL A 187 12.95 -3.71 -7.83
N THR A 188 12.79 -3.42 -9.11
CA THR A 188 13.85 -2.84 -9.94
C THR A 188 13.43 -1.47 -10.45
N ASN A 189 14.40 -0.54 -10.55
CA ASN A 189 14.20 0.84 -11.02
C ASN A 189 13.16 1.61 -10.21
N TYR A 190 13.26 1.57 -8.88
CA TYR A 190 12.28 2.18 -7.98
C TYR A 190 12.94 3.34 -7.23
N PRO A 191 12.83 4.59 -7.72
CA PRO A 191 13.49 5.73 -7.10
C PRO A 191 12.92 6.00 -5.71
N ILE A 192 13.82 6.23 -4.74
CA ILE A 192 13.50 6.56 -3.36
C ILE A 192 14.01 7.97 -3.09
N VAL A 193 13.09 8.90 -2.82
CA VAL A 193 13.42 10.27 -2.49
C VAL A 193 13.18 10.52 -1.00
N LEU A 194 14.14 11.15 -0.34
CA LEU A 194 14.08 11.59 1.04
C LEU A 194 14.00 13.12 1.03
N MET A 195 12.90 13.66 1.56
CA MET A 195 12.68 15.10 1.63
C MET A 195 13.04 15.63 3.02
N GLY A 196 13.77 16.75 3.08
CA GLY A 196 14.23 17.34 4.34
C GLY A 196 15.66 16.92 4.68
N THR A 197 16.64 17.60 4.07
CA THR A 197 18.06 17.28 4.19
C THR A 197 18.51 17.22 5.65
N GLU A 198 18.12 18.20 6.46
CA GLU A 198 18.47 18.28 7.87
C GLU A 198 17.99 17.05 8.66
N TYR A 199 16.75 16.58 8.41
CA TYR A 199 16.15 15.46 9.13
C TYR A 199 16.84 14.12 8.79
N TRP A 200 17.09 13.86 7.51
CA TRP A 200 17.60 12.55 7.06
C TRP A 200 19.13 12.43 7.10
N SER A 201 19.88 13.54 7.11
CA SER A 201 21.34 13.53 7.03
C SER A 201 21.99 12.67 8.11
N GLY A 202 21.50 12.72 9.35
CA GLY A 202 22.04 11.93 10.45
C GLY A 202 21.89 10.41 10.23
N LEU A 203 20.76 9.98 9.66
CA LEU A 203 20.52 8.56 9.37
C LEU A 203 21.41 8.07 8.22
N LEU A 204 21.48 8.82 7.12
CA LEU A 204 22.30 8.45 5.98
C LEU A 204 23.79 8.44 6.33
N GLU A 205 24.24 9.40 7.15
CA GLU A 205 25.62 9.40 7.64
C GLU A 205 25.90 8.19 8.53
N TRP A 206 24.96 7.77 9.38
CA TRP A 206 25.10 6.54 10.15
C TRP A 206 25.15 5.29 9.24
N MET A 207 24.28 5.20 8.24
CA MET A 207 24.29 4.10 7.26
C MET A 207 25.64 4.02 6.55
N LYS A 208 26.19 5.16 6.14
CA LYS A 208 27.50 5.24 5.48
C LYS A 208 28.66 4.92 6.42
N SER A 209 28.78 5.65 7.53
CA SER A 209 29.91 5.57 8.46
C SER A 209 29.92 4.29 9.31
N THR A 210 28.77 3.63 9.47
CA THR A 210 28.64 2.43 10.30
C THR A 210 28.29 1.20 9.48
N MET A 211 27.19 1.19 8.70
CA MET A 211 26.78 -0.02 7.98
C MET A 211 27.71 -0.29 6.79
N ALA A 212 27.92 0.69 5.92
CA ALA A 212 28.77 0.54 4.74
C ALA A 212 30.25 0.38 5.11
N ALA A 213 30.76 1.19 6.05
CA ALA A 213 32.14 1.08 6.55
C ALA A 213 32.47 -0.31 7.14
N ARG A 214 31.48 -0.99 7.72
CA ARG A 214 31.63 -2.36 8.26
C ARG A 214 31.30 -3.47 7.25
N GLY A 215 30.95 -3.12 6.01
CA GLY A 215 30.58 -4.07 4.96
C GLY A 215 29.24 -4.77 5.18
N LEU A 216 28.33 -4.17 5.95
CA LEU A 216 26.97 -4.71 6.17
C LEU A 216 26.02 -4.36 5.02
N ILE A 217 26.35 -3.31 4.27
CA ILE A 217 25.75 -2.92 2.99
C ILE A 217 26.87 -2.50 2.04
N SER A 218 26.59 -2.49 0.74
CA SER A 218 27.53 -1.96 -0.26
C SER A 218 27.56 -0.43 -0.19
N ALA A 219 28.71 0.18 -0.48
CA ALA A 219 28.80 1.65 -0.55
C ALA A 219 27.85 2.23 -1.62
N SER A 220 27.62 1.51 -2.71
CA SER A 220 26.68 1.86 -3.78
C SER A 220 25.21 1.78 -3.36
N ASP A 221 24.89 1.13 -2.25
CA ASP A 221 23.49 1.10 -1.76
C ASP A 221 23.05 2.50 -1.29
N MET A 222 24.00 3.41 -1.03
CA MET A 222 23.70 4.82 -0.76
C MET A 222 23.25 5.59 -2.01
N ASP A 223 23.60 5.11 -3.21
CA ASP A 223 23.19 5.71 -4.50
C ASP A 223 21.71 5.43 -4.82
N LEU A 224 21.04 4.60 -4.01
CA LEU A 224 19.62 4.30 -4.13
C LEU A 224 18.72 5.47 -3.69
N PHE A 225 19.26 6.42 -2.92
CA PHE A 225 18.48 7.48 -2.30
C PHE A 225 18.84 8.84 -2.89
N LEU A 226 17.83 9.60 -3.30
CA LEU A 226 17.97 11.04 -3.51
C LEU A 226 17.60 11.77 -2.22
N LEU A 227 18.53 12.52 -1.63
CA LEU A 227 18.24 13.42 -0.52
C LEU A 227 18.15 14.87 -1.01
N THR A 228 17.01 15.53 -0.83
CA THR A 228 16.80 16.91 -1.28
C THR A 228 15.79 17.69 -0.44
N ASP A 229 15.82 19.02 -0.55
CA ASP A 229 14.79 19.94 -0.06
C ASP A 229 13.93 20.52 -1.20
N ASP A 230 14.33 20.27 -2.45
CA ASP A 230 13.68 20.78 -3.65
C ASP A 230 12.66 19.76 -4.19
N VAL A 231 11.39 20.17 -4.20
CA VAL A 231 10.28 19.36 -4.70
C VAL A 231 10.40 19.12 -6.21
N ASP A 232 10.92 20.09 -6.96
CA ASP A 232 11.06 19.97 -8.41
C ASP A 232 12.18 18.98 -8.74
N GLU A 233 13.29 19.00 -8.00
CA GLU A 233 14.36 18.01 -8.11
C GLU A 233 13.85 16.59 -7.81
N ALA A 234 13.09 16.43 -6.71
CA ALA A 234 12.48 15.17 -6.31
C ALA A 234 11.62 14.56 -7.42
N VAL A 235 10.68 15.35 -7.98
CA VAL A 235 9.79 14.88 -9.04
C VAL A 235 10.55 14.64 -10.34
N ALA A 236 11.50 15.51 -10.70
CA ALA A 236 12.33 15.34 -11.90
C ALA A 236 13.16 14.04 -11.83
N HIS A 237 13.71 13.71 -10.68
CA HIS A 237 14.45 12.46 -10.46
C HIS A 237 13.56 11.23 -10.68
N ILE A 238 12.33 11.24 -10.14
CA ILE A 238 11.36 10.15 -10.35
C ILE A 238 11.01 10.04 -11.84
N VAL A 239 10.63 11.15 -12.48
CA VAL A 239 10.26 11.18 -13.91
C VAL A 239 11.39 10.67 -14.78
N ASN A 240 12.64 11.09 -14.52
CA ASN A 240 13.79 10.65 -15.31
C ASN A 240 14.12 9.17 -15.10
N SER A 241 14.05 8.68 -13.86
CA SER A 241 14.23 7.26 -13.55
C SER A 241 13.18 6.39 -14.26
N HIS A 242 11.95 6.88 -14.35
CA HIS A 242 10.85 6.17 -15.00
C HIS A 242 10.96 6.09 -16.53
N LYS A 243 11.67 7.01 -17.21
CA LYS A 243 11.90 6.92 -18.67
C LYS A 243 12.62 5.64 -19.10
N VAL A 244 13.44 5.08 -18.22
CA VAL A 244 14.23 3.86 -18.48
C VAL A 244 13.47 2.59 -18.07
N MET A 245 12.30 2.72 -17.44
CA MET A 245 11.54 1.59 -16.94
C MET A 245 10.74 0.84 -18.02
N SER A 246 10.59 -0.47 -17.79
CA SER A 246 9.79 -1.37 -18.62
C SER A 246 8.35 -1.56 -18.12
N ASP A 247 7.93 -0.87 -17.05
CA ASP A 247 6.56 -0.95 -16.55
C ASP A 247 5.59 -0.36 -17.58
N LYS A 248 4.57 -1.14 -17.96
CA LYS A 248 3.57 -0.72 -18.94
C LYS A 248 2.77 0.51 -18.48
N ARG A 249 2.54 0.66 -17.16
CA ARG A 249 1.84 1.81 -16.58
C ARG A 249 2.59 3.13 -16.80
N ILE A 250 3.91 3.06 -17.00
CA ILE A 250 4.77 4.22 -17.24
C ILE A 250 4.83 4.56 -18.74
N ARG A 251 4.68 3.57 -19.63
CA ARG A 251 4.83 3.72 -21.08
C ARG A 251 3.58 4.18 -21.81
N ASP A 252 2.40 4.00 -21.22
CA ASP A 252 1.16 4.46 -21.84
C ASP A 252 1.01 5.98 -21.66
N GLU A 253 1.62 6.73 -22.58
CA GLU A 253 1.25 8.12 -22.85
C GLU A 253 -0.21 8.12 -23.38
N ARG A 254 -1.12 8.74 -22.62
CA ARG A 254 -2.42 9.16 -23.15
C ARG A 254 -2.36 10.62 -23.51
#